data_AF-A0A3M1J8U0-F1
#
_entry.id   AF-A0A3M1J8U0-F1
#
_cell.length_a   1.000
_cell.length_b   1.000
_cell.length_c   1.000
_cell.angle_alpha   90.00
_cell.angle_beta   90.00
_cell.angle_gamma   90.00
#
_symmetry.space_group_name_H-M   'P 1'
#
loop_
_entity.id
_entity.type
_entity.pdbx_description
1 polymer ?
#
loop_
_entity_poly.entity_id
_entity_poly.type
_entity_poly.pdbx_seq_one_letter_code
_entity_poly.pdbx_strand_id
1 'polypeptide(L)' 'TEEELYEGMIGVSVPVLDGKGQAMAALAMHGPLSRLTRDVAVARVPLLRETAGKLARAWGLMQAG' A
#
# COMPACT_ATOMS: atom_id res chain seq x y z
N THR A 1 10.14 -7.53 16.81
CA THR A 1 9.27 -8.33 15.92
C THR A 1 10.07 -8.62 14.68
N GLU A 2 10.27 -9.90 14.39
CA GLU A 2 11.06 -10.39 13.26
C GLU A 2 10.26 -10.14 11.96
N GLU A 3 10.52 -9.01 11.30
CA GLU A 3 9.87 -8.63 10.03
C GLU A 3 10.85 -8.67 8.84
N GLU A 4 11.89 -9.50 8.88
CA GLU A 4 12.53 -9.96 7.64
C GLU A 4 11.76 -11.18 7.15
N LEU A 5 10.53 -10.95 6.64
CA LEU A 5 9.56 -12.02 6.42
C LEU A 5 10.05 -13.10 5.43
N TYR A 6 11.01 -12.81 4.55
CA TYR A 6 11.80 -13.81 3.80
C TYR A 6 13.06 -13.12 3.25
N GLU A 7 14.23 -13.73 3.43
CA GLU A 7 15.47 -13.28 2.81
C GLU A 7 15.26 -13.21 1.28
N GLY A 8 15.51 -12.04 0.67
CA GLY A 8 15.30 -11.82 -0.76
C GLY A 8 13.89 -11.43 -1.19
N MET A 9 13.00 -10.98 -0.28
CA MET A 9 11.73 -10.33 -0.63
C MET A 9 11.79 -8.81 -0.49
N ILE A 10 10.97 -8.11 -1.27
CA ILE A 10 10.75 -6.67 -1.15
C ILE A 10 9.27 -6.36 -1.24
N GLY A 11 8.84 -5.28 -0.60
CA GLY A 11 7.48 -4.77 -0.72
C GLY A 11 7.38 -3.27 -0.53
N VAL A 12 6.26 -2.72 -0.96
CA VAL A 12 5.84 -1.34 -0.69
C VAL A 12 4.38 -1.37 -0.23
N SER A 13 4.03 -0.46 0.67
CA SER A 13 2.65 -0.28 1.14
C SER A 13 2.27 1.19 1.16
N VAL A 14 0.98 1.44 1.03
CA VAL A 14 0.38 2.77 1.17
C VAL A 14 -0.83 2.68 2.09
N PRO A 15 -1.15 3.71 2.87
CA PRO A 15 -2.31 3.69 3.72
C PRO A 15 -3.60 3.89 2.90
N VAL A 16 -4.67 3.23 3.32
CA VAL A 16 -6.05 3.58 2.95
C VAL A 16 -6.57 4.51 4.05
N LEU A 17 -6.89 5.74 3.67
CA LEU A 17 -7.28 6.80 4.61
C LEU A 17 -8.80 7.00 4.62
N ASP A 18 -9.34 7.40 5.77
CA ASP A 18 -10.69 7.94 5.88
C ASP A 18 -10.74 9.46 5.55
N GLY A 19 -11.94 10.04 5.59
CA GLY A 19 -12.16 11.47 5.36
C GLY A 19 -11.46 12.41 6.35
N LYS A 20 -10.96 11.89 7.49
CA LYS A 20 -10.19 12.62 8.50
C LYS A 20 -8.67 12.41 8.34
N GLY A 21 -8.25 11.66 7.32
CA GLY A 21 -6.85 11.33 7.09
C GLY A 21 -6.31 10.25 8.03
N GLN A 22 -7.18 9.53 8.74
CA GLN A 22 -6.78 8.42 9.61
C GLN A 22 -6.56 7.16 8.76
N ALA A 23 -5.46 6.45 9.02
CA ALA A 23 -5.17 5.18 8.34
C ALA A 23 -6.07 4.07 8.88
N MET A 24 -6.97 3.57 8.04
CA MET A 24 -7.93 2.52 8.37
C MET A 24 -7.46 1.13 7.91
N ALA A 25 -6.59 1.09 6.89
CA ALA A 25 -5.96 -0.11 6.38
C ALA A 25 -4.66 0.22 5.62
N ALA A 26 -3.96 -0.79 5.12
CA ALA A 26 -2.84 -0.64 4.21
C ALA A 26 -3.05 -1.49 2.95
N LEU A 27 -2.71 -0.93 1.80
CA LEU A 27 -2.62 -1.67 0.54
C LEU A 27 -1.14 -1.92 0.24
N ALA A 28 -0.76 -3.20 0.19
CA ALA A 28 0.63 -3.62 -0.02
C ALA A 28 0.80 -4.40 -1.33
N MET A 29 1.99 -4.28 -1.91
CA MET A 29 2.49 -5.13 -2.99
C MET A 29 3.88 -5.62 -2.58
N HIS A 30 4.10 -6.93 -2.62
CA HIS A 30 5.39 -7.54 -2.31
C HIS A 30 5.71 -8.69 -3.26
N GLY A 31 6.99 -9.03 -3.37
CA GLY A 31 7.47 -10.09 -4.26
C GLY A 31 8.97 -10.35 -4.09
N PRO A 32 9.49 -11.41 -4.71
CA PRO A 32 10.90 -11.76 -4.63
C PRO A 32 11.76 -10.76 -5.42
N LEU A 33 12.94 -10.42 -4.90
CA LEU A 33 13.90 -9.50 -5.54
C LEU A 33 14.27 -9.90 -6.97
N SER A 34 14.20 -11.20 -7.29
CA SER A 34 14.43 -11.73 -8.63
C SER A 34 13.43 -11.25 -9.69
N ARG A 35 12.25 -10.77 -9.27
CA ARG A 35 11.15 -10.32 -10.16
C ARG A 35 10.63 -8.93 -9.82
N LEU A 36 10.90 -8.42 -8.62
CA LEU A 36 10.49 -7.10 -8.15
C LEU A 36 11.71 -6.40 -7.55
N THR A 37 12.27 -5.42 -8.27
CA THR A 37 13.37 -4.60 -7.74
C THR A 37 12.82 -3.44 -6.91
N ARG A 38 13.69 -2.79 -6.12
CA ARG A 38 13.33 -1.59 -5.35
C ARG A 38 12.78 -0.48 -6.23
N ASP A 39 13.42 -0.18 -7.35
CA ASP A 39 13.00 0.90 -8.24
C ASP A 39 11.65 0.59 -8.89
N VAL A 40 11.42 -0.68 -9.29
CA VAL A 40 10.11 -1.11 -9.79
C VAL A 40 9.05 -0.99 -8.70
N ALA A 41 9.34 -1.40 -7.46
CA ALA A 41 8.41 -1.30 -6.35
C ALA A 41 8.04 0.15 -6.04
N VAL A 42 9.04 1.05 -5.97
CA VAL A 42 8.83 2.50 -5.76
C VAL A 42 8.03 3.12 -6.90
N ALA A 43 8.30 2.73 -8.16
CA ALA A 43 7.54 3.20 -9.32
C ALA A 43 6.05 2.82 -9.27
N ARG A 44 5.65 1.82 -8.47
CA ARG A 44 4.23 1.45 -8.26
C ARG A 44 3.54 2.23 -7.14
N VAL A 45 4.26 2.98 -6.31
CA VAL A 45 3.67 3.77 -5.21
C VAL A 45 2.56 4.72 -5.68
N PRO A 46 2.68 5.47 -6.80
CA PRO A 46 1.59 6.32 -7.28
C PRO A 46 0.31 5.53 -7.61
N LEU A 47 0.44 4.39 -8.28
CA LEU A 47 -0.69 3.51 -8.61
C LEU A 47 -1.33 2.91 -7.36
N LEU A 48 -0.52 2.50 -6.39
CA LEU A 48 -1.00 1.99 -5.11
C LEU A 48 -1.80 3.08 -4.37
N ARG A 49 -1.32 4.33 -4.35
CA ARG A 49 -2.04 5.46 -3.72
C ARG A 49 -3.39 5.73 -4.41
N GLU A 50 -3.43 5.72 -5.74
CA GLU A 50 -4.68 5.88 -6.49
C GLU A 50 -5.67 4.75 -6.16
N THR A 51 -5.18 3.51 -6.12
CA THR A 51 -5.97 2.33 -5.81
C THR A 51 -6.47 2.36 -4.36
N ALA A 52 -5.63 2.77 -3.41
CA ALA A 52 -6.03 2.98 -2.01
C ALA A 52 -7.14 4.03 -1.89
N GLY A 53 -7.09 5.11 -2.69
CA GLY A 53 -8.17 6.10 -2.75
C GLY A 53 -9.47 5.53 -3.34
N LYS A 54 -9.39 4.61 -4.31
CA LYS A 54 -10.56 3.88 -4.83
C LYS A 54 -11.16 2.95 -3.76
N LEU A 55 -10.31 2.24 -3.02
CA LEU A 55 -10.75 1.41 -1.89
C LEU A 55 -11.43 2.24 -0.81
N ALA A 56 -10.85 3.38 -0.42
CA ALA A 56 -11.46 4.29 0.55
C ALA A 56 -12.88 4.72 0.15
N ARG A 57 -13.08 5.04 -1.14
CA ARG A 57 -14.42 5.36 -1.67
C ARG A 57 -15.36 4.17 -1.67
N ALA A 58 -14.90 3.01 -2.16
CA ALA A 58 -15.70 1.79 -2.23
C ALA A 58 -16.12 1.28 -0.84
N TRP A 59 -15.29 1.51 0.16
CA TRP A 59 -15.56 1.16 1.56
C TRP A 59 -16.32 2.24 2.34
N GLY A 60 -16.71 3.35 1.70
CA GLY A 60 -17.46 4.42 2.36
C GLY A 60 -16.66 5.18 3.42
N LEU A 61 -15.33 5.15 3.37
CA LEU A 61 -14.47 5.82 4.36
C LEU A 61 -14.38 7.34 4.18
N MET A 62 -14.88 7.86 3.05
CA MET A 62 -14.75 9.26 2.66
C MET A 62 -15.89 10.17 3.18
N GLN A 63 -16.65 9.76 4.19
CA GLN A 63 -17.75 10.58 4.70
C GLN A 63 -17.22 11.84 5.40
N ALA A 64 -17.72 13.00 4.97
CA ALA A 64 -17.61 14.24 5.73
C ALA A 64 -18.49 14.10 6.98
N GLY A 65 -17.97 14.49 8.14
CA GLY A 65 -18.76 14.57 9.37
C GLY A 65 -19.93 15.52 9.25
#